data_AF-A0A8H4IXQ6-F1
#
_entry.id   AF-A0A8H4IXQ6-F1
#
_cell.length_a   1.000
_cell.length_b   1.000
_cell.length_c   1.000
_cell.angle_alpha   90.00
_cell.angle_beta   90.00
_cell.angle_gamma   90.00
#
_symmetry.space_group_name_H-M   'P 1'
#
loop_
_entity.id
_entity.type
_entity.pdbx_description
1 polymer ?
#
loop_
_entity_poly.entity_id
_entity_poly.type
_entity_poly.pdbx_seq_one_letter_code
_entity_poly.pdbx_strand_id
1 'polypeptide(L)'
;MSSLPNQRGRSDSGYDLSLSDTTEKILKVIESYGMHEKSHSAPGQTGWLGRATFGPIIEKHVLEGKLIPMVLPSFPWKSINRIDKVLGTEPDLGEELALARVNDLCRSVQRVYEPGAMVVIATDGLCYNDILGIPDEDAWTYGSAVRALAEERGYSCIRFVRLMNLLGIHNESRISKQKYLSLCGMARRELALRYGDPSFDADAFLKTDEDYMRTYLGYSKFLTKDLAYSSVMTYLASRKKYKAKVKAIGKEMIAGGVAYAKLIREVYPDYVPVDRLEDLVGIPDEEYYDYGVELRALAARKDFNFIRFLRLSDLLPCGDSIELSKEAYLGSVPGLREQLETDFLDKNFDVEQEIRSNPDTKITYEGYVKLADEDLRWSSTLDKEVLSTPPLYDEAAKEVAKGMIKRLIAYENLIRQKFATAIRLSIHPSTGKSKISVPLLPHDTKSRGTPWHSSIVVLANGEIRPGHSKEYREKYELIQKHGKPYYFREKNQIFELEVPIEIDYEYEGLILKKTTSEPLILNKRDEEKLAELILRFRSVRALGFDVSEINFT
;
A
#
# COMPACT_ATOMS: atom_id res chain seq x y z
N MET A 1 -16.53 -36.61 -50.75
CA MET A 1 -16.54 -37.24 -49.42
C MET A 1 -15.11 -37.47 -48.99
N SER A 2 -14.51 -36.49 -48.31
CA SER A 2 -13.14 -36.54 -47.81
C SER A 2 -13.18 -36.35 -46.30
N SER A 3 -12.90 -37.41 -45.56
CA SER A 3 -12.81 -37.45 -44.11
C SER A 3 -11.58 -36.68 -43.61
N LEU A 4 -11.83 -35.67 -42.77
CA LEU A 4 -10.82 -34.86 -42.09
C LEU A 4 -10.11 -35.66 -40.97
N PRO A 5 -8.83 -35.38 -40.70
CA PRO A 5 -8.07 -36.06 -39.66
C PRO A 5 -8.33 -35.47 -38.26
N ASN A 6 -8.24 -36.40 -37.31
CA ASN A 6 -8.49 -36.32 -35.87
C ASN A 6 -7.51 -35.36 -35.16
N GLN A 7 -7.98 -34.23 -34.61
CA GLN A 7 -7.20 -33.41 -33.68
C GLN A 7 -7.35 -33.97 -32.26
N ARG A 8 -6.27 -34.61 -31.76
CA ARG A 8 -6.13 -34.97 -30.35
C ARG A 8 -5.91 -33.70 -29.52
N GLY A 9 -6.70 -33.55 -28.46
CA GLY A 9 -6.61 -32.46 -27.50
C GLY A 9 -5.23 -32.34 -26.85
N ARG A 10 -4.72 -31.11 -26.80
CA ARG A 10 -3.71 -30.70 -25.81
C ARG A 10 -4.42 -30.57 -24.47
N SER A 11 -3.86 -31.21 -23.45
CA SER A 11 -4.33 -31.20 -22.07
C SER A 11 -4.25 -29.80 -21.44
N ASP A 12 -5.37 -29.28 -20.94
CA ASP A 12 -5.47 -28.05 -20.11
C ASP A 12 -4.64 -28.10 -18.82
N SER A 13 -4.24 -29.30 -18.36
CA SER A 13 -3.53 -29.49 -17.09
C SER A 13 -2.12 -28.90 -17.04
N GLY A 14 -1.48 -28.64 -18.20
CA GLY A 14 -0.13 -28.09 -18.26
C GLY A 14 -0.08 -26.57 -18.11
N TYR A 15 -1.13 -25.87 -18.53
CA TYR A 15 -1.23 -24.42 -18.47
C TYR A 15 -1.49 -23.96 -17.03
N ASP A 16 -2.41 -24.64 -16.36
CA ASP A 16 -2.83 -24.40 -14.97
C ASP A 16 -1.67 -24.61 -13.96
N LEU A 17 -0.87 -25.66 -14.15
CA LEU A 17 0.33 -25.91 -13.32
C LEU A 17 1.42 -24.83 -13.47
N SER A 18 1.58 -24.26 -14.67
CA SER A 18 2.59 -23.22 -14.92
C SER A 18 2.21 -21.85 -14.35
N LEU A 19 0.91 -21.55 -14.33
CA LEU A 19 0.31 -20.36 -13.75
C LEU A 19 0.44 -20.35 -12.22
N SER A 20 0.09 -21.48 -11.61
CA SER A 20 0.24 -21.69 -10.16
C SER A 20 1.71 -21.60 -9.73
N ASP A 21 2.64 -22.19 -10.48
CA ASP A 21 4.09 -22.10 -10.20
C ASP A 21 4.66 -20.68 -10.33
N THR A 22 4.20 -19.90 -11.32
CA THR A 22 4.63 -18.50 -11.49
C THR A 22 4.13 -17.62 -10.35
N THR A 23 2.85 -17.75 -9.99
CA THR A 23 2.24 -17.04 -8.86
C THR A 23 2.99 -17.34 -7.56
N GLU A 24 3.33 -18.60 -7.31
CA GLU A 24 4.08 -19.02 -6.13
C GLU A 24 5.51 -18.44 -6.10
N LYS A 25 6.19 -18.37 -7.24
CA LYS A 25 7.52 -17.73 -7.35
C LYS A 25 7.45 -16.23 -7.03
N ILE A 26 6.44 -15.52 -7.54
CA ILE A 26 6.23 -14.10 -7.25
C ILE A 26 5.94 -13.89 -5.76
N LEU A 27 5.06 -14.71 -5.17
CA LEU A 27 4.76 -14.66 -3.73
C LEU A 27 6.01 -14.86 -2.88
N LYS A 28 6.87 -15.84 -3.21
CA LYS A 28 8.14 -16.07 -2.50
C LYS A 28 9.07 -14.86 -2.58
N VAL A 29 9.16 -14.20 -3.73
CA VAL A 29 9.94 -12.98 -3.89
C VAL A 29 9.40 -11.90 -2.95
N ILE A 30 8.11 -11.59 -3.04
CA ILE A 30 7.47 -10.54 -2.21
C ILE A 30 7.61 -10.87 -0.72
N GLU A 31 7.42 -12.13 -0.34
CA GLU A 31 7.61 -12.64 1.01
C GLU A 31 9.04 -12.38 1.51
N SER A 32 10.07 -12.63 0.70
CA SER A 32 11.47 -12.42 1.12
C SER A 32 11.85 -10.95 1.35
N TYR A 33 11.08 -10.02 0.79
CA TYR A 33 11.27 -8.58 1.01
C TYR A 33 10.51 -8.10 2.24
N GLY A 34 9.57 -8.90 2.75
CA GLY A 34 8.74 -8.53 3.87
C GLY A 34 9.29 -8.95 5.23
N MET A 35 8.86 -8.25 6.27
CA MET A 35 8.98 -8.68 7.66
C MET A 35 7.64 -9.23 8.13
N HIS A 36 7.60 -10.54 8.32
CA HIS A 36 6.38 -11.25 8.72
C HIS A 36 6.51 -11.74 10.16
N GLU A 37 5.45 -11.58 10.94
CA GLU A 37 5.38 -12.27 12.23
C GLU A 37 5.13 -13.76 12.00
N LYS A 38 5.85 -14.61 12.73
CA LYS A 38 5.58 -16.05 12.72
C LYS A 38 4.19 -16.26 13.31
N SER A 39 3.31 -16.89 12.53
CA SER A 39 1.97 -17.22 13.00
C SER A 39 2.02 -17.88 14.38
N HIS A 40 1.19 -17.39 15.31
CA HIS A 40 0.91 -18.08 16.58
C HIS A 40 -0.25 -19.09 16.42
N SER A 41 -0.58 -19.50 15.20
CA SER A 41 -1.60 -20.53 14.99
C SER A 41 -1.11 -21.92 15.42
N ALA A 42 -2.09 -22.76 15.76
CA ALA A 42 -1.95 -24.09 16.34
C ALA A 42 -0.91 -24.99 15.63
N PRO A 43 -0.38 -26.04 16.30
CA PRO A 43 0.66 -26.90 15.75
C PRO A 43 0.25 -27.46 14.38
N GLY A 44 0.93 -27.03 13.31
CA GLY A 44 0.73 -27.55 11.94
C GLY A 44 0.45 -26.51 10.86
N GLN A 45 0.09 -25.26 11.19
CA GLN A 45 -0.07 -24.19 10.18
C GLN A 45 1.19 -23.29 10.11
N THR A 46 2.19 -23.74 9.38
CA THR A 46 3.40 -22.94 9.09
C THR A 46 3.27 -22.24 7.74
N GLY A 47 2.77 -21.01 7.70
CA GLY A 47 2.67 -20.23 6.47
C GLY A 47 2.47 -18.73 6.71
N TRP A 48 2.98 -17.91 5.78
CA TRP A 48 2.74 -16.46 5.76
C TRP A 48 1.28 -16.17 5.39
N LEU A 49 0.52 -15.51 6.28
CA LEU A 49 -0.92 -15.21 6.09
C LEU A 49 -1.19 -14.44 4.80
N GLY A 50 -0.25 -13.60 4.35
CA GLY A 50 -0.40 -12.81 3.13
C GLY A 50 -0.57 -13.65 1.86
N ARG A 51 -0.20 -14.93 1.88
CA ARG A 51 -0.38 -15.81 0.71
C ARG A 51 -1.84 -15.95 0.31
N ALA A 52 -2.73 -16.13 1.28
CA ALA A 52 -4.17 -16.21 1.02
C ALA A 52 -4.75 -14.88 0.50
N THR A 53 -4.23 -13.75 1.00
CA THR A 53 -4.70 -12.42 0.59
C THR A 53 -4.18 -12.01 -0.79
N PHE A 54 -2.89 -12.19 -1.06
CA PHE A 54 -2.22 -11.63 -2.23
C PHE A 54 -2.07 -12.63 -3.38
N GLY A 55 -2.20 -13.93 -3.12
CA GLY A 55 -2.14 -14.97 -4.15
C GLY A 55 -3.15 -14.76 -5.28
N PRO A 56 -4.46 -14.62 -4.98
CA PRO A 56 -5.47 -14.38 -6.01
C PRO A 56 -5.24 -13.10 -6.82
N ILE A 57 -4.70 -12.06 -6.19
CA ILE A 57 -4.37 -10.79 -6.85
C ILE A 57 -3.24 -10.99 -7.85
N ILE A 58 -2.17 -11.68 -7.44
CA ILE A 58 -1.02 -11.98 -8.31
C ILE A 58 -1.48 -12.87 -9.46
N GLU A 59 -2.19 -13.95 -9.16
CA GLU A 59 -2.67 -14.91 -10.14
C GLU A 59 -3.49 -14.23 -11.23
N LYS A 60 -4.41 -13.32 -10.87
CA LYS A 60 -5.15 -12.50 -11.83
C LYS A 60 -4.24 -11.75 -12.81
N HIS A 61 -3.16 -11.13 -12.35
CA HIS A 61 -2.25 -10.39 -13.23
C HIS A 61 -1.40 -11.29 -14.10
N VAL A 62 -0.98 -12.44 -13.55
CA VAL A 62 -0.22 -13.44 -14.29
C VAL A 62 -1.10 -14.02 -15.40
N LEU A 63 -2.38 -14.32 -15.11
CA LEU A 63 -3.37 -14.75 -16.11
C LEU A 63 -3.55 -13.72 -17.23
N GLU A 64 -3.57 -12.44 -16.87
CA GLU A 64 -3.73 -11.33 -17.83
C GLU A 64 -2.41 -10.91 -18.53
N GLY A 65 -1.26 -11.49 -18.14
CA GLY A 65 0.06 -11.12 -18.66
C GLY A 65 0.45 -9.66 -18.35
N LYS A 66 -0.09 -9.08 -17.27
CA LYS A 66 0.13 -7.67 -16.89
C LYS A 66 1.16 -7.53 -15.78
N LEU A 67 1.72 -6.34 -15.66
CA LEU A 67 2.53 -5.93 -14.50
C LEU A 67 1.79 -6.20 -13.19
N ILE A 68 2.48 -6.73 -12.18
CA ILE A 68 1.96 -6.81 -10.82
C ILE A 68 1.98 -5.40 -10.21
N PRO A 69 0.83 -4.75 -9.95
CA PRO A 69 0.83 -3.41 -9.41
C PRO A 69 0.90 -3.47 -7.88
N MET A 70 1.68 -2.55 -7.31
CA MET A 70 1.87 -2.43 -5.87
C MET A 70 1.75 -0.97 -5.47
N VAL A 71 1.27 -0.70 -4.25
CA VAL A 71 1.18 0.66 -3.70
C VAL A 71 1.86 0.74 -2.35
N LEU A 72 2.67 1.78 -2.15
CA LEU A 72 3.45 2.00 -0.94
C LEU A 72 3.23 3.42 -0.40
N PRO A 73 2.34 3.62 0.59
CA PRO A 73 2.26 4.86 1.35
C PRO A 73 3.57 5.12 2.11
N SER A 74 4.34 6.12 1.69
CA SER A 74 5.71 6.37 2.19
C SER A 74 6.33 7.67 1.64
N PHE A 75 7.56 7.97 2.07
CA PHE A 75 8.34 9.17 1.68
C PHE A 75 7.60 10.50 1.91
N PRO A 76 7.20 10.80 3.16
CA PRO A 76 6.45 12.01 3.49
C PRO A 76 7.29 13.30 3.43
N TRP A 77 8.35 13.37 4.25
CA TRP A 77 9.28 14.49 4.46
C TRP A 77 10.37 14.03 5.46
N LYS A 78 11.57 14.67 5.51
CA LYS A 78 12.56 14.43 6.58
C LYS A 78 12.09 14.97 7.94
N SER A 79 12.32 14.21 9.02
CA SER A 79 12.05 14.59 10.41
C SER A 79 12.43 16.04 10.75
N ILE A 80 11.56 16.74 11.50
CA ILE A 80 11.84 18.11 12.00
C ILE A 80 13.03 18.16 12.96
N ASN A 81 13.36 17.03 13.60
CA ASN A 81 14.54 16.90 14.44
C ASN A 81 15.83 16.77 13.60
N ARG A 82 16.31 17.90 13.07
CA ARG A 82 17.58 18.03 12.31
C ARG A 82 18.81 18.10 13.21
N ILE A 83 18.60 18.23 14.51
CA ILE A 83 19.68 18.32 15.49
C ILE A 83 20.10 16.93 15.93
N ASP A 84 19.18 16.01 16.24
CA ASP A 84 19.57 14.70 16.74
C ASP A 84 19.43 13.59 15.72
N LYS A 85 18.43 13.65 14.82
CA LYS A 85 18.02 12.49 14.02
C LYS A 85 18.52 12.46 12.57
N VAL A 86 18.31 13.55 11.83
CA VAL A 86 18.54 13.60 10.37
C VAL A 86 19.54 14.69 10.01
N LEU A 87 20.10 14.62 8.80
CA LEU A 87 21.11 15.56 8.31
C LEU A 87 20.53 16.89 7.79
N GLY A 88 19.26 16.91 7.40
CA GLY A 88 18.62 18.09 6.80
C GLY A 88 17.17 17.85 6.40
N THR A 89 16.66 18.67 5.47
CA THR A 89 15.31 18.57 4.88
C THR A 89 15.25 17.71 3.63
N GLU A 90 16.38 17.54 2.96
CA GLU A 90 16.47 16.84 1.68
C GLU A 90 16.75 15.34 1.87
N PRO A 91 16.43 14.51 0.86
CA PRO A 91 16.82 13.12 0.79
C PRO A 91 18.34 12.96 0.91
N ASP A 92 18.75 11.92 1.62
CA ASP A 92 20.15 11.55 1.79
C ASP A 92 20.36 10.08 1.40
N LEU A 93 21.50 9.46 1.75
CA LEU A 93 21.77 8.06 1.37
C LEU A 93 20.64 7.11 1.83
N GLY A 94 19.93 7.43 2.92
CA GLY A 94 18.83 6.60 3.39
C GLY A 94 17.70 6.47 2.37
N GLU A 95 17.28 7.58 1.77
CA GLU A 95 16.26 7.58 0.72
C GLU A 95 16.75 6.88 -0.55
N GLU A 96 18.03 7.02 -0.88
CA GLU A 96 18.62 6.35 -2.04
C GLU A 96 18.58 4.82 -1.92
N LEU A 97 19.03 4.30 -0.77
CA LEU A 97 18.98 2.87 -0.45
C LEU A 97 17.54 2.35 -0.43
N ALA A 98 16.60 3.15 0.09
CA ALA A 98 15.20 2.80 0.14
C ALA A 98 14.56 2.68 -1.25
N LEU A 99 14.84 3.62 -2.16
CA LEU A 99 14.39 3.54 -3.55
C LEU A 99 15.03 2.37 -4.28
N ALA A 100 16.33 2.13 -4.06
CA ALA A 100 17.03 0.96 -4.60
C ALA A 100 16.34 -0.35 -4.16
N ARG A 101 15.98 -0.46 -2.88
CA ARG A 101 15.28 -1.63 -2.34
C ARG A 101 13.93 -1.89 -3.01
N VAL A 102 13.15 -0.83 -3.24
CA VAL A 102 11.86 -0.94 -3.93
C VAL A 102 12.06 -1.36 -5.39
N ASN A 103 13.07 -0.80 -6.07
CA ASN A 103 13.42 -1.20 -7.43
C ASN A 103 13.89 -2.67 -7.49
N ASP A 104 14.70 -3.11 -6.52
CA ASP A 104 15.18 -4.49 -6.44
C ASP A 104 14.04 -5.49 -6.23
N LEU A 105 12.99 -5.11 -5.49
CA LEU A 105 11.76 -5.90 -5.38
C LEU A 105 11.14 -6.11 -6.77
N CYS A 106 10.91 -5.03 -7.51
CA CYS A 106 10.33 -5.10 -8.85
C CYS A 106 11.19 -5.92 -9.81
N ARG A 107 12.52 -5.72 -9.79
CA ARG A 107 13.47 -6.50 -10.61
C ARG A 107 13.49 -7.97 -10.22
N SER A 108 13.35 -8.29 -8.94
CA SER A 108 13.31 -9.67 -8.46
C SER A 108 12.04 -10.37 -8.92
N VAL A 109 10.90 -9.67 -8.95
CA VAL A 109 9.67 -10.18 -9.59
C VAL A 109 9.89 -10.37 -11.08
N GLN A 110 10.52 -9.41 -11.76
CA GLN A 110 10.80 -9.50 -13.20
C GLN A 110 11.66 -10.71 -13.58
N ARG A 111 12.60 -11.11 -12.73
CA ARG A 111 13.43 -12.32 -12.96
C ARG A 111 12.62 -13.62 -12.98
N VAL A 112 11.46 -13.67 -12.34
CA VAL A 112 10.59 -14.85 -12.28
C VAL A 112 9.31 -14.70 -13.09
N TYR A 113 9.00 -13.50 -13.56
CA TYR A 113 7.80 -13.15 -14.32
C TYR A 113 8.10 -11.98 -15.27
N GLU A 114 8.14 -12.22 -16.58
CA GLU A 114 8.67 -11.29 -17.58
C GLU A 114 8.07 -9.87 -17.54
N PRO A 115 6.73 -9.69 -17.40
CA PRO A 115 6.16 -8.35 -17.27
C PRO A 115 6.65 -7.61 -16.03
N GLY A 116 7.00 -8.33 -14.97
CA GLY A 116 7.54 -7.76 -13.73
C GLY A 116 6.48 -7.10 -12.84
N ALA A 117 6.92 -6.12 -12.06
CA ALA A 117 6.06 -5.39 -11.13
C ALA A 117 6.30 -3.88 -11.20
N MET A 118 5.32 -3.12 -10.73
CA MET A 118 5.37 -1.66 -10.63
C MET A 118 4.93 -1.23 -9.24
N VAL A 119 5.65 -0.27 -8.65
CA VAL A 119 5.30 0.29 -7.34
C VAL A 119 4.92 1.76 -7.49
N VAL A 120 3.71 2.10 -7.05
CA VAL A 120 3.27 3.48 -6.86
C VAL A 120 3.58 3.90 -5.43
N ILE A 121 4.54 4.81 -5.26
CA ILE A 121 4.79 5.50 -4.00
C ILE A 121 3.73 6.59 -3.83
N ALA A 122 2.78 6.34 -2.93
CA ALA A 122 1.75 7.29 -2.53
C ALA A 122 2.31 8.16 -1.40
N THR A 123 2.75 9.37 -1.73
CA THR A 123 3.35 10.25 -0.72
C THR A 123 2.27 10.75 0.22
N ASP A 124 2.31 10.29 1.46
CA ASP A 124 1.40 10.65 2.55
C ASP A 124 1.78 11.96 3.25
N GLY A 125 2.84 12.60 2.74
CA GLY A 125 3.39 13.90 3.12
C GLY A 125 2.37 14.99 3.46
N LEU A 126 1.40 15.19 2.58
CA LEU A 126 0.48 16.30 2.73
C LEU A 126 -0.60 16.05 3.81
N CYS A 127 -0.78 14.80 4.23
CA CYS A 127 -1.85 14.40 5.14
C CYS A 127 -1.56 14.77 6.59
N TYR A 128 -0.29 14.95 6.98
CA TYR A 128 0.07 15.11 8.39
C TYR A 128 1.15 16.17 8.68
N ASN A 129 1.73 16.79 7.66
CA ASN A 129 2.89 17.66 7.90
C ASN A 129 2.53 18.86 8.80
N ASP A 130 1.31 19.41 8.69
CA ASP A 130 0.82 20.51 9.53
C ASP A 130 0.68 20.12 11.01
N ILE A 131 0.13 18.93 11.31
CA ILE A 131 -0.01 18.45 12.69
C ILE A 131 1.35 18.14 13.36
N LEU A 132 2.40 17.91 12.56
CA LEU A 132 3.77 17.72 13.07
C LEU A 132 4.62 19.00 13.06
N GLY A 133 4.09 20.11 12.54
CA GLY A 133 4.80 21.40 12.44
C GLY A 133 5.81 21.47 11.30
N ILE A 134 5.66 20.60 10.29
CA ILE A 134 6.50 20.56 9.09
C ILE A 134 5.88 21.50 8.03
N PRO A 135 6.61 22.53 7.56
CA PRO A 135 6.14 23.41 6.50
C PRO A 135 5.81 22.68 5.20
N ASP A 136 4.80 23.17 4.47
CA ASP A 136 4.41 22.63 3.15
C ASP A 136 5.57 22.71 2.14
N GLU A 137 6.43 23.71 2.30
CA GLU A 137 7.65 23.90 1.50
C GLU A 137 8.68 22.79 1.73
N ASP A 138 8.81 22.28 2.95
CA ASP A 138 9.73 21.18 3.26
C ASP A 138 9.21 19.88 2.64
N ALA A 139 7.90 19.61 2.75
CA ALA A 139 7.26 18.45 2.11
C ALA A 139 7.40 18.52 0.57
N TRP A 140 7.24 19.71 -0.03
CA TRP A 140 7.48 19.92 -1.46
C TRP A 140 8.92 19.63 -1.85
N THR A 141 9.87 20.21 -1.12
CA THR A 141 11.31 20.14 -1.43
C THR A 141 11.79 18.71 -1.35
N TYR A 142 11.45 18.00 -0.26
CA TYR A 142 11.73 16.58 -0.09
C TYR A 142 11.08 15.74 -1.20
N GLY A 143 9.76 15.87 -1.39
CA GLY A 143 9.02 15.07 -2.36
C GLY A 143 9.44 15.29 -3.81
N SER A 144 9.97 16.47 -4.15
CA SER A 144 10.55 16.76 -5.46
C SER A 144 11.93 16.13 -5.62
N ALA A 145 12.78 16.22 -4.59
CA ALA A 145 14.12 15.64 -4.60
C ALA A 145 14.08 14.09 -4.65
N VAL A 146 13.16 13.42 -3.95
CA VAL A 146 13.01 11.95 -4.03
C VAL A 146 12.61 11.51 -5.45
N ARG A 147 11.75 12.26 -6.14
CA ARG A 147 11.37 11.97 -7.53
C ARG A 147 12.56 12.15 -8.47
N ALA A 148 13.30 13.24 -8.33
CA ALA A 148 14.51 13.49 -9.10
C ALA A 148 15.55 12.37 -8.88
N LEU A 149 15.71 11.89 -7.65
CA LEU A 149 16.61 10.79 -7.32
C LEU A 149 16.21 9.48 -8.00
N ALA A 150 14.91 9.15 -8.04
CA ALA A 150 14.41 7.98 -8.75
C ALA A 150 14.60 8.09 -10.28
N GLU A 151 14.42 9.28 -10.85
CA GLU A 151 14.67 9.57 -12.27
C GLU A 151 16.16 9.47 -12.62
N GLU A 152 17.04 10.08 -11.80
CA GLU A 152 18.50 10.03 -11.96
C GLU A 152 19.04 8.60 -11.93
N ARG A 153 18.47 7.75 -11.06
CA ARG A 153 18.83 6.33 -10.94
C ARG A 153 18.17 5.44 -12.00
N GLY A 154 17.26 5.97 -12.82
CA GLY A 154 16.58 5.23 -13.88
C GLY A 154 15.58 4.18 -13.37
N TYR A 155 14.98 4.38 -12.20
CA TYR A 155 14.02 3.43 -11.60
C TYR A 155 12.63 3.52 -12.26
N SER A 156 12.53 3.01 -13.49
CA SER A 156 11.31 3.04 -14.32
C SER A 156 10.11 2.28 -13.73
N CYS A 157 10.36 1.33 -12.84
CA CYS A 157 9.31 0.56 -12.15
C CYS A 157 8.68 1.31 -10.96
N ILE A 158 9.21 2.48 -10.59
CA ILE A 158 8.70 3.30 -9.48
C ILE A 158 7.93 4.50 -10.05
N ARG A 159 6.69 4.67 -9.61
CA ARG A 159 5.86 5.85 -9.89
C ARG A 159 5.55 6.56 -8.59
N PHE A 160 5.25 7.85 -8.68
CA PHE A 160 4.86 8.64 -7.51
C PHE A 160 3.52 9.32 -7.72
N VAL A 161 2.69 9.33 -6.69
CA VAL A 161 1.40 10.03 -6.68
C VAL A 161 1.29 10.92 -5.44
N ARG A 162 0.77 12.14 -5.62
CA ARG A 162 0.53 13.09 -4.52
C ARG A 162 -0.94 13.03 -4.07
N LEU A 163 -1.21 13.46 -2.85
CA LEU A 163 -2.58 13.59 -2.33
C LEU A 163 -3.51 14.37 -3.28
N MET A 164 -3.07 15.52 -3.80
CA MET A 164 -3.86 16.33 -4.74
C MET A 164 -4.14 15.66 -6.09
N ASN A 165 -3.27 14.73 -6.51
CA ASN A 165 -3.53 13.91 -7.70
C ASN A 165 -4.59 12.85 -7.41
N LEU A 166 -4.51 12.22 -6.23
CA LEU A 166 -5.52 11.24 -5.78
C LEU A 166 -6.90 11.90 -5.66
N LEU A 167 -6.97 13.13 -5.13
CA LEU A 167 -8.24 13.85 -4.97
C LEU A 167 -8.81 14.44 -6.28
N GLY A 168 -8.11 14.29 -7.41
CA GLY A 168 -8.51 14.93 -8.68
C GLY A 168 -8.44 16.47 -8.68
N ILE A 169 -7.77 17.08 -7.68
CA ILE A 169 -7.58 18.53 -7.58
C ILE A 169 -6.55 19.01 -8.60
N HIS A 170 -5.59 18.15 -8.93
CA HIS A 170 -4.58 18.40 -9.96
C HIS A 170 -4.30 17.11 -10.73
N ASN A 171 -4.49 17.12 -12.05
CA ASN A 171 -4.45 15.88 -12.85
C ASN A 171 -3.08 15.61 -13.47
N GLU A 172 -2.21 16.61 -13.59
CA GLU A 172 -0.89 16.42 -14.19
C GLU A 172 0.10 15.79 -13.20
N SER A 173 1.03 14.99 -13.73
CA SER A 173 2.11 14.40 -12.95
C SER A 173 3.13 15.43 -12.44
N ARG A 174 3.28 16.54 -13.19
CA ARG A 174 4.13 17.69 -12.86
C ARG A 174 3.29 18.82 -12.28
N ILE A 175 3.89 19.59 -11.38
CA ILE A 175 3.27 20.76 -10.76
C ILE A 175 4.40 21.72 -10.35
N SER A 176 4.16 23.04 -10.38
CA SER A 176 5.14 24.00 -9.88
C SER A 176 5.08 24.11 -8.36
N LYS A 177 6.18 24.53 -7.72
CA LYS A 177 6.20 24.79 -6.26
C LYS A 177 5.10 25.74 -5.82
N GLN A 178 4.94 26.86 -6.54
CA GLN A 178 3.92 27.86 -6.24
C GLN A 178 2.51 27.27 -6.31
N LYS A 179 2.22 26.49 -7.36
CA LYS A 179 0.91 25.85 -7.52
C LYS A 179 0.68 24.79 -6.43
N TYR A 180 1.66 23.95 -6.13
CA TYR A 180 1.59 22.97 -5.06
C TYR A 180 1.22 23.61 -3.72
N LEU A 181 1.96 24.65 -3.32
CA LEU A 181 1.71 25.37 -2.06
C LEU A 181 0.32 25.99 -2.01
N SER A 182 -0.18 26.51 -3.14
CA SER A 182 -1.55 27.06 -3.22
C SER A 182 -2.65 26.01 -3.05
N LEU A 183 -2.38 24.74 -3.39
CA LEU A 183 -3.35 23.65 -3.32
C LEU A 183 -3.32 22.87 -2.00
N CYS A 184 -2.26 22.97 -1.21
CA CYS A 184 -2.07 22.20 0.02
C CYS A 184 -3.26 22.27 0.98
N GLY A 185 -3.70 23.49 1.31
CA GLY A 185 -4.83 23.70 2.21
C GLY A 185 -6.15 23.16 1.66
N MET A 186 -6.37 23.26 0.34
CA MET A 186 -7.55 22.68 -0.32
C MET A 186 -7.51 21.16 -0.27
N ALA A 187 -6.37 20.54 -0.58
CA ALA A 187 -6.22 19.09 -0.57
C ALA A 187 -6.47 18.48 0.81
N ARG A 188 -5.99 19.11 1.90
CA ARG A 188 -6.30 18.64 3.26
C ARG A 188 -7.79 18.73 3.59
N ARG A 189 -8.42 19.85 3.23
CA ARG A 189 -9.86 20.04 3.45
C ARG A 189 -10.68 19.02 2.68
N GLU A 190 -10.38 18.80 1.41
CA GLU A 190 -11.08 17.80 0.59
C GLU A 190 -10.89 16.37 1.12
N LEU A 191 -9.68 16.01 1.56
CA LEU A 191 -9.44 14.72 2.22
C LEU A 191 -10.31 14.54 3.47
N ALA A 192 -10.34 15.56 4.34
CA ALA A 192 -11.13 15.52 5.57
C ALA A 192 -12.65 15.50 5.30
N LEU A 193 -13.12 16.24 4.29
CA LEU A 193 -14.54 16.33 3.95
C LEU A 193 -15.07 15.05 3.29
N ARG A 194 -14.31 14.46 2.36
CA ARG A 194 -14.76 13.30 1.58
C ARG A 194 -14.51 11.97 2.29
N TYR A 195 -13.42 11.85 3.05
CA TYR A 195 -12.95 10.58 3.60
C TYR A 195 -12.75 10.58 5.12
N GLY A 196 -12.76 11.76 5.74
CA GLY A 196 -12.72 11.89 7.19
C GLY A 196 -14.06 11.52 7.83
N ASP A 197 -14.01 11.22 9.13
CA ASP A 197 -15.21 10.99 9.95
C ASP A 197 -15.10 11.86 11.20
N PRO A 198 -15.93 12.91 11.34
CA PRO A 198 -15.93 13.79 12.51
C PRO A 198 -16.26 13.07 13.82
N SER A 199 -16.89 11.90 13.75
CA SER A 199 -17.24 11.06 14.91
C SER A 199 -16.21 9.96 15.21
N PHE A 200 -15.10 9.92 14.47
CA PHE A 200 -14.09 8.87 14.58
C PHE A 200 -13.46 8.82 15.98
N ASP A 201 -13.74 7.75 16.73
CA ASP A 201 -13.09 7.46 18.00
C ASP A 201 -11.85 6.58 17.79
N ALA A 202 -10.68 7.21 17.80
CA ALA A 202 -9.41 6.52 17.67
C ALA A 202 -9.14 5.51 18.81
N ASP A 203 -9.61 5.75 20.04
CA ASP A 203 -9.39 4.83 21.15
C ASP A 203 -10.23 3.56 21.01
N ALA A 204 -11.45 3.67 20.49
CA ALA A 204 -12.30 2.52 20.17
C ALA A 204 -11.71 1.74 18.98
N PHE A 205 -11.38 2.44 17.88
CA PHE A 205 -10.85 1.84 16.66
C PHE A 205 -9.54 1.08 16.87
N LEU A 206 -8.61 1.63 17.66
CA LEU A 206 -7.33 0.95 17.92
C LEU A 206 -7.52 -0.35 18.70
N LYS A 207 -8.62 -0.55 19.44
CA LYS A 207 -8.89 -1.82 20.13
C LYS A 207 -9.39 -2.90 19.19
N THR A 208 -9.97 -2.55 18.05
CA THR A 208 -10.54 -3.50 17.09
C THR A 208 -9.55 -3.88 15.99
N ASP A 209 -8.63 -2.98 15.61
CA ASP A 209 -7.63 -3.26 14.56
C ASP A 209 -6.19 -3.36 15.09
N GLU A 210 -5.65 -4.57 15.08
CA GLU A 210 -4.30 -4.88 15.56
C GLU A 210 -3.19 -4.22 14.73
N ASP A 211 -3.37 -4.10 13.41
CA ASP A 211 -2.39 -3.51 12.49
C ASP A 211 -2.31 -1.98 12.69
N TYR A 212 -3.44 -1.32 12.96
CA TYR A 212 -3.47 0.10 13.35
C TYR A 212 -2.97 0.33 14.77
N MET A 213 -3.26 -0.56 15.72
CA MET A 213 -2.67 -0.51 17.07
C MET A 213 -1.14 -0.56 17.00
N ARG A 214 -0.57 -1.48 16.21
CA ARG A 214 0.88 -1.58 15.99
C ARG A 214 1.45 -0.30 15.37
N THR A 215 0.74 0.29 14.42
CA THR A 215 1.10 1.58 13.81
C THR A 215 1.12 2.70 14.86
N TYR A 216 0.08 2.82 15.68
CA TYR A 216 -0.02 3.81 16.76
C TYR A 216 1.06 3.66 17.84
N LEU A 217 1.39 2.42 18.24
CA LEU A 217 2.49 2.14 19.17
C LEU A 217 3.83 2.57 18.56
N GLY A 218 4.00 2.36 17.25
CA GLY A 218 5.11 2.92 16.48
C GLY A 218 5.18 4.43 16.62
N TYR A 219 4.09 5.14 16.29
CA TYR A 219 3.97 6.60 16.40
C TYR A 219 4.36 7.10 17.79
N SER A 220 3.77 6.51 18.84
CA SER A 220 4.04 6.86 20.23
C SER A 220 5.53 6.75 20.59
N LYS A 221 6.23 5.75 20.03
CA LYS A 221 7.66 5.51 20.29
C LYS A 221 8.56 6.51 19.56
N PHE A 222 8.35 6.77 18.27
CA PHE A 222 9.26 7.64 17.52
C PHE A 222 8.92 9.13 17.64
N LEU A 223 7.64 9.52 17.63
CA LEU A 223 7.23 10.94 17.67
C LEU A 223 7.76 11.68 18.90
N THR A 224 7.96 10.96 20.01
CA THR A 224 8.59 11.52 21.22
C THR A 224 9.94 12.17 20.91
N LYS A 225 10.75 11.57 20.03
CA LYS A 225 12.06 12.09 19.62
C LYS A 225 11.95 13.07 18.45
N ASP A 226 11.07 12.82 17.48
CA ASP A 226 10.92 13.68 16.30
C ASP A 226 10.44 15.08 16.66
N LEU A 227 9.52 15.18 17.61
CA LEU A 227 8.90 16.46 17.96
C LEU A 227 9.70 17.26 18.99
N ALA A 228 10.89 16.80 19.39
CA ALA A 228 11.72 17.44 20.42
C ALA A 228 12.06 18.90 20.10
N TYR A 229 12.16 19.23 18.81
CA TYR A 229 12.43 20.59 18.30
C TYR A 229 11.29 21.13 17.42
N SER A 230 10.10 20.54 17.51
CA SER A 230 8.94 21.01 16.75
C SER A 230 8.33 22.25 17.40
N SER A 231 7.89 23.20 16.56
CA SER A 231 7.11 24.37 17.00
C SER A 231 5.81 23.96 17.70
N VAL A 232 5.23 22.81 17.33
CA VAL A 232 3.98 22.27 17.91
C VAL A 232 4.16 21.86 19.38
N MET A 233 5.41 21.66 19.83
CA MET A 233 5.75 21.32 21.21
C MET A 233 6.23 22.51 22.02
N THR A 234 6.34 23.70 21.39
CA THR A 234 6.81 24.91 22.07
C THR A 234 5.83 25.25 23.21
N TYR A 235 6.38 25.64 24.37
CA TYR A 235 5.64 25.97 25.60
C TYR A 235 5.09 24.79 26.43
N LEU A 236 5.33 23.53 26.05
CA LEU A 236 5.01 22.38 26.89
C LEU A 236 6.06 22.15 27.98
N ALA A 237 5.86 22.81 29.13
CA ALA A 237 6.84 22.80 30.23
C ALA A 237 7.02 21.44 30.96
N SER A 238 6.08 20.49 30.83
CA SER A 238 6.15 19.21 31.59
C SER A 238 6.20 17.97 30.71
N ARG A 239 7.03 17.00 31.11
CA ARG A 239 7.19 15.69 30.44
C ARG A 239 5.85 14.94 30.31
N LYS A 240 4.95 15.09 31.28
CA LYS A 240 3.60 14.50 31.25
C LYS A 240 2.75 15.12 30.15
N LYS A 241 2.71 16.46 30.05
CA LYS A 241 1.98 17.18 29.00
C LYS A 241 2.55 16.89 27.61
N TYR A 242 3.88 16.81 27.48
CA TYR A 242 4.55 16.43 26.24
C TYR A 242 4.11 15.04 25.76
N LYS A 243 4.18 14.02 26.63
CA LYS A 243 3.73 12.65 26.29
C LYS A 243 2.24 12.60 25.93
N ALA A 244 1.40 13.37 26.60
CA ALA A 244 -0.02 13.45 26.28
C ALA A 244 -0.25 14.06 24.88
N LYS A 245 0.46 15.15 24.53
CA LYS A 245 0.37 15.77 23.20
C LYS A 245 0.88 14.84 22.11
N VAL A 246 1.97 14.11 22.34
CA VAL A 246 2.47 13.07 21.41
C VAL A 246 1.42 11.99 21.15
N LYS A 247 0.75 11.51 22.20
CA LYS A 247 -0.33 10.52 22.04
C LYS A 247 -1.52 11.08 21.26
N ALA A 248 -1.92 12.33 21.53
CA ALA A 248 -3.00 13.00 20.81
C ALA A 248 -2.66 13.14 19.31
N ILE A 249 -1.47 13.63 18.98
CA ILE A 249 -0.97 13.70 17.59
C ILE A 249 -0.95 12.31 16.95
N GLY A 250 -0.50 11.29 17.68
CA GLY A 250 -0.53 9.91 17.18
C GLY A 250 -1.94 9.43 16.82
N LYS A 251 -2.98 9.83 17.55
CA LYS A 251 -4.39 9.53 17.22
C LYS A 251 -4.90 10.33 16.03
N GLU A 252 -4.54 11.61 15.94
CA GLU A 252 -4.84 12.45 14.77
C GLU A 252 -4.22 11.85 13.49
N MET A 253 -2.99 11.33 13.57
CA MET A 253 -2.34 10.62 12.47
C MET A 253 -3.08 9.31 12.09
N ILE A 254 -3.62 8.57 13.06
CA ILE A 254 -4.42 7.36 12.76
C ILE A 254 -5.70 7.75 12.02
N ALA A 255 -6.43 8.76 12.49
CA ALA A 255 -7.63 9.24 11.81
C ALA A 255 -7.33 9.70 10.38
N GLY A 256 -6.29 10.52 10.19
CA GLY A 256 -5.82 10.95 8.87
C GLY A 256 -5.40 9.77 7.99
N GLY A 257 -4.74 8.75 8.56
CA GLY A 257 -4.30 7.56 7.83
C GLY A 257 -5.44 6.64 7.43
N VAL A 258 -6.53 6.57 8.21
CA VAL A 258 -7.76 5.88 7.82
C VAL A 258 -8.44 6.61 6.66
N ALA A 259 -8.56 7.94 6.72
CA ALA A 259 -9.11 8.74 5.63
C ALA A 259 -8.26 8.61 4.34
N TYR A 260 -6.93 8.68 4.48
CA TYR A 260 -6.02 8.53 3.35
C TYR A 260 -6.08 7.12 2.75
N ALA A 261 -6.22 6.09 3.58
CA ALA A 261 -6.46 4.72 3.12
C ALA A 261 -7.78 4.63 2.34
N LYS A 262 -8.89 5.23 2.82
CA LYS A 262 -10.15 5.30 2.07
C LYS A 262 -9.98 5.99 0.70
N LEU A 263 -9.22 7.08 0.63
CA LEU A 263 -8.94 7.74 -0.65
C LEU A 263 -8.12 6.84 -1.60
N ILE A 264 -7.08 6.17 -1.09
CA ILE A 264 -6.32 5.21 -1.90
C ILE A 264 -7.24 4.08 -2.38
N ARG A 265 -8.17 3.61 -1.52
CA ARG A 265 -9.24 2.67 -1.93
C ARG A 265 -10.06 3.22 -3.08
N GLU A 266 -10.50 4.47 -3.04
CA GLU A 266 -11.37 4.98 -4.10
C GLU A 266 -10.63 5.17 -5.44
N VAL A 267 -9.42 5.73 -5.40
CA VAL A 267 -8.64 6.05 -6.61
C VAL A 267 -8.00 4.82 -7.23
N TYR A 268 -7.62 3.89 -6.36
CA TYR A 268 -7.18 2.56 -6.71
C TYR A 268 -8.16 1.61 -6.02
N PRO A 269 -9.38 1.37 -6.58
CA PRO A 269 -10.41 0.42 -6.07
C PRO A 269 -9.83 -0.95 -5.74
N ASP A 270 -8.67 -1.19 -6.34
CA ASP A 270 -7.69 -2.23 -6.17
C ASP A 270 -6.93 -2.28 -4.81
N TYR A 271 -7.42 -1.64 -3.75
CA TYR A 271 -6.81 -1.51 -2.42
C TYR A 271 -7.83 -1.86 -1.31
N VAL A 272 -7.46 -2.55 -0.22
CA VAL A 272 -8.39 -3.01 0.86
C VAL A 272 -7.76 -2.81 2.27
N PRO A 273 -8.49 -2.27 3.27
CA PRO A 273 -9.39 -3.05 4.15
C PRO A 273 -10.86 -2.75 3.86
N VAL A 274 -11.74 -3.65 4.31
CA VAL A 274 -13.16 -3.77 3.99
C VAL A 274 -13.99 -2.63 4.62
N ASP A 275 -15.12 -2.26 4.00
CA ASP A 275 -16.43 -2.03 4.65
C ASP A 275 -17.37 -1.13 3.81
N ARG A 276 -18.54 -1.72 3.49
CA ARG A 276 -19.93 -1.19 3.57
C ARG A 276 -20.75 -0.74 2.31
N LEU A 277 -21.98 -1.30 2.30
CA LEU A 277 -23.31 -0.88 1.72
C LEU A 277 -23.53 -1.21 0.23
N GLU A 278 -24.73 -1.57 -0.29
CA GLU A 278 -26.12 -1.64 0.18
C GLU A 278 -26.93 -2.49 -0.84
N ASP A 279 -27.99 -3.20 -0.42
CA ASP A 279 -29.27 -3.42 -1.16
C ASP A 279 -30.07 -4.58 -0.53
N LEU A 280 -31.13 -4.29 0.26
CA LEU A 280 -32.29 -5.20 0.44
C LEU A 280 -33.49 -4.60 1.21
N VAL A 281 -33.81 -3.32 1.05
CA VAL A 281 -34.97 -2.70 1.73
C VAL A 281 -36.28 -2.88 0.96
N GLY A 282 -36.68 -4.11 0.65
CA GLY A 282 -38.03 -4.41 0.11
C GLY A 282 -38.46 -3.66 -1.16
N ILE A 283 -37.54 -2.98 -1.84
CA ILE A 283 -37.77 -2.23 -3.06
C ILE A 283 -38.02 -3.26 -4.17
N PRO A 284 -39.16 -3.20 -4.89
CA PRO A 284 -39.40 -4.07 -6.03
C PRO A 284 -38.26 -3.96 -7.05
N ASP A 285 -37.85 -5.08 -7.63
CA ASP A 285 -36.76 -5.12 -8.63
C ASP A 285 -37.03 -4.16 -9.82
N GLU A 286 -38.31 -3.87 -10.08
CA GLU A 286 -38.78 -2.91 -11.07
C GLU A 286 -38.44 -1.45 -10.69
N GLU A 287 -38.66 -1.06 -9.44
CA GLU A 287 -38.32 0.27 -8.93
C GLU A 287 -36.80 0.47 -8.88
N TYR A 288 -36.06 -0.59 -8.53
CA TYR A 288 -34.60 -0.59 -8.56
C TYR A 288 -34.05 -0.39 -9.99
N TYR A 289 -34.64 -1.06 -10.98
CA TYR A 289 -34.28 -0.89 -12.39
C TYR A 289 -34.49 0.56 -12.84
N ASP A 290 -35.67 1.12 -12.56
CA ASP A 290 -36.03 2.49 -12.94
C ASP A 290 -35.11 3.52 -12.30
N TYR A 291 -34.79 3.33 -11.01
CA TYR A 291 -33.83 4.19 -10.30
C TYR A 291 -32.43 4.15 -10.93
N GLY A 292 -31.94 2.94 -11.27
CA GLY A 292 -30.66 2.78 -11.96
C GLY A 292 -30.62 3.45 -13.34
N VAL A 293 -31.74 3.42 -14.09
CA VAL A 293 -31.87 4.12 -15.37
C VAL A 293 -31.77 5.63 -15.18
N GLU A 294 -32.50 6.19 -14.22
CA GLU A 294 -32.45 7.62 -13.92
C GLU A 294 -31.07 8.08 -13.43
N LEU A 295 -30.36 7.28 -12.63
CA LEU A 295 -28.99 7.61 -12.20
C LEU A 295 -28.01 7.67 -13.37
N ARG A 296 -28.08 6.72 -14.31
CA ARG A 296 -27.25 6.72 -15.52
C ARG A 296 -27.60 7.90 -16.43
N ALA A 297 -28.89 8.17 -16.61
CA ALA A 297 -29.35 9.34 -17.36
C ALA A 297 -28.91 10.65 -16.69
N LEU A 298 -28.94 10.73 -15.36
CA LEU A 298 -28.47 11.88 -14.59
C LEU A 298 -26.97 12.11 -14.76
N ALA A 299 -26.15 11.06 -14.65
CA ALA A 299 -24.71 11.17 -14.89
C ALA A 299 -24.40 11.66 -16.30
N ALA A 300 -25.12 11.17 -17.31
CA ALA A 300 -25.00 11.64 -18.69
C ALA A 300 -25.44 13.11 -18.85
N ARG A 301 -26.58 13.49 -18.28
CA ARG A 301 -27.07 14.89 -18.30
C ARG A 301 -26.14 15.87 -17.60
N LYS A 302 -25.30 15.40 -16.67
CA LYS A 302 -24.39 16.22 -15.85
C LYS A 302 -22.93 16.13 -16.28
N ASP A 303 -22.62 15.45 -17.39
CA ASP A 303 -21.25 15.20 -17.87
C ASP A 303 -20.32 14.61 -16.79
N PHE A 304 -20.84 13.68 -15.99
CA PHE A 304 -20.04 12.95 -15.01
C PHE A 304 -19.21 11.86 -15.70
N ASN A 305 -18.17 12.30 -16.40
CA ASN A 305 -17.28 11.46 -17.23
C ASN A 305 -16.46 10.43 -16.43
N PHE A 306 -16.47 10.51 -15.10
CA PHE A 306 -15.70 9.64 -14.20
C PHE A 306 -16.58 8.80 -13.26
N ILE A 307 -17.91 8.85 -13.40
CA ILE A 307 -18.85 8.07 -12.58
C ILE A 307 -19.62 7.11 -13.48
N ARG A 308 -19.54 5.81 -13.19
CA ARG A 308 -20.27 4.77 -13.92
C ARG A 308 -21.09 3.93 -12.96
N PHE A 309 -22.39 3.84 -13.21
CA PHE A 309 -23.30 2.96 -12.46
C PHE A 309 -23.38 1.60 -13.14
N LEU A 310 -22.91 0.57 -12.45
CA LEU A 310 -22.92 -0.82 -12.92
C LEU A 310 -24.07 -1.60 -12.27
N ARG A 311 -24.60 -2.60 -12.98
CA ARG A 311 -25.58 -3.57 -12.49
C ARG A 311 -24.87 -4.86 -12.10
N LEU A 312 -25.48 -5.68 -11.24
CA LEU A 312 -24.98 -7.03 -10.92
C LEU A 312 -24.74 -7.90 -12.17
N SER A 313 -25.59 -7.75 -13.20
CA SER A 313 -25.41 -8.42 -14.52
C SER A 313 -24.16 -7.96 -15.27
N ASP A 314 -23.74 -6.70 -15.11
CA ASP A 314 -22.50 -6.18 -15.69
C ASP A 314 -21.26 -6.72 -14.95
N LEU A 315 -21.48 -7.24 -13.73
CA LEU A 315 -20.49 -7.82 -12.85
C LEU A 315 -20.45 -9.35 -12.88
N LEU A 316 -21.31 -10.05 -13.61
CA LEU A 316 -21.25 -11.52 -13.77
C LEU A 316 -20.96 -11.90 -15.23
N PRO A 317 -20.37 -13.08 -15.54
CA PRO A 317 -19.95 -13.45 -16.90
C PRO A 317 -21.08 -13.55 -17.95
N CYS A 318 -22.33 -13.28 -17.58
CA CYS A 318 -23.52 -13.48 -18.41
C CYS A 318 -24.04 -12.21 -19.10
N GLY A 319 -23.35 -11.07 -18.99
CA GLY A 319 -23.82 -9.79 -19.54
C GLY A 319 -22.86 -9.17 -20.53
N ASP A 320 -22.80 -9.68 -21.76
CA ASP A 320 -22.28 -8.86 -22.86
C ASP A 320 -23.19 -7.64 -23.05
N SER A 321 -22.56 -6.51 -23.33
CA SER A 321 -23.06 -5.14 -23.36
C SER A 321 -24.27 -4.91 -24.28
N ILE A 322 -25.45 -5.34 -23.84
CA ILE A 322 -26.73 -5.04 -24.48
C ILE A 322 -27.56 -4.20 -23.50
N GLU A 323 -28.24 -3.18 -24.01
CA GLU A 323 -29.32 -2.49 -23.31
C GLU A 323 -30.40 -3.51 -22.92
N LEU A 324 -30.29 -4.09 -21.72
CA LEU A 324 -31.29 -5.01 -21.17
C LEU A 324 -32.61 -4.25 -20.98
N SER A 325 -33.69 -4.72 -21.62
CA SER A 325 -35.04 -4.25 -21.33
C SER A 325 -35.41 -4.55 -19.87
N LYS A 326 -36.39 -3.82 -19.34
CA LYS A 326 -36.88 -4.01 -17.96
C LYS A 326 -37.34 -5.46 -17.74
N GLU A 327 -38.04 -6.05 -18.70
CA GLU A 327 -38.50 -7.44 -18.65
C GLU A 327 -37.34 -8.44 -18.63
N ALA A 328 -36.31 -8.22 -19.47
CA ALA A 328 -35.13 -9.06 -19.51
C ALA A 328 -34.31 -8.97 -18.21
N TYR A 329 -34.21 -7.76 -17.65
CA TYR A 329 -33.57 -7.54 -16.34
C TYR A 329 -34.31 -8.31 -15.25
N LEU A 330 -35.63 -8.08 -15.09
CA LEU A 330 -36.44 -8.72 -14.05
C LEU A 330 -36.41 -10.26 -14.12
N GLY A 331 -36.43 -10.82 -15.34
CA GLY A 331 -36.32 -12.27 -15.54
C GLY A 331 -34.96 -12.86 -15.14
N SER A 332 -33.90 -12.06 -15.11
CA SER A 332 -32.53 -12.50 -14.79
C SER A 332 -32.16 -12.38 -13.32
N VAL A 333 -32.82 -11.50 -12.55
CA VAL A 333 -32.44 -11.16 -11.17
C VAL A 333 -32.37 -12.37 -10.23
N PRO A 334 -33.35 -13.30 -10.20
CA PRO A 334 -33.28 -14.46 -9.31
C PRO A 334 -32.04 -15.33 -9.57
N GLY A 335 -31.73 -15.60 -10.84
CA GLY A 335 -30.57 -16.40 -11.23
C GLY A 335 -29.24 -15.69 -10.95
N LEU A 336 -29.18 -14.37 -11.12
CA LEU A 336 -27.99 -13.57 -10.79
C LEU A 336 -27.70 -13.56 -9.27
N ARG A 337 -28.74 -13.50 -8.43
CA ARG A 337 -28.61 -13.57 -6.97
C ARG A 337 -28.13 -14.95 -6.51
N GLU A 338 -28.70 -16.01 -7.08
CA GLU A 338 -28.29 -17.39 -6.81
C GLU A 338 -26.84 -17.64 -7.25
N GLN A 339 -26.48 -17.16 -8.45
CA GLN A 339 -25.12 -17.24 -8.95
C GLN A 339 -24.13 -16.47 -8.07
N LEU A 340 -24.49 -15.25 -7.63
CA LEU A 340 -23.68 -14.46 -6.72
C LEU A 340 -23.37 -15.22 -5.41
N GLU A 341 -24.39 -15.81 -4.79
CA GLU A 341 -24.19 -16.55 -3.54
C GLU A 341 -23.42 -17.86 -3.77
N THR A 342 -23.66 -18.55 -4.88
CA THR A 342 -23.03 -19.85 -5.19
C THR A 342 -21.55 -19.70 -5.55
N ASP A 343 -21.22 -18.71 -6.37
CA ASP A 343 -19.89 -18.54 -6.93
C ASP A 343 -18.95 -17.80 -5.95
N PHE A 344 -19.50 -17.00 -5.02
CA PHE A 344 -18.70 -16.07 -4.21
C PHE A 344 -18.88 -16.21 -2.69
N LEU A 345 -19.52 -17.28 -2.20
CA LEU A 345 -19.48 -17.69 -0.80
C LEU A 345 -18.72 -19.01 -0.64
N ASP A 346 -18.09 -19.20 0.51
CA ASP A 346 -17.51 -20.49 0.87
C ASP A 346 -18.62 -21.56 0.89
N LYS A 347 -18.30 -22.77 0.39
CA LYS A 347 -19.27 -23.89 0.34
C LYS A 347 -19.85 -24.27 1.71
N ASN A 348 -19.15 -23.92 2.78
CA ASN A 348 -19.56 -24.17 4.16
C ASN A 348 -19.84 -22.86 4.93
N PHE A 349 -20.12 -21.76 4.23
CA PHE A 349 -20.37 -20.46 4.85
C PHE A 349 -21.61 -20.51 5.75
N ASP A 350 -21.42 -20.18 7.03
CA ASP A 350 -22.48 -20.08 8.04
C ASP A 350 -22.58 -18.62 8.52
N VAL A 351 -23.67 -17.96 8.14
CA VAL A 351 -23.93 -16.57 8.46
C VAL A 351 -24.09 -16.33 9.97
N GLU A 352 -24.63 -17.29 10.72
CA GLU A 352 -24.76 -17.15 12.16
C GLU A 352 -23.43 -17.31 12.87
N GLN A 353 -22.60 -18.23 12.41
CA GLN A 353 -21.23 -18.35 12.90
C GLN A 353 -20.48 -17.04 12.63
N GLU A 354 -20.55 -16.52 11.42
CA GLU A 354 -19.90 -15.27 11.01
C GLU A 354 -20.36 -14.07 11.86
N ILE A 355 -21.66 -13.90 12.08
CA ILE A 355 -22.21 -12.85 12.96
C ILE A 355 -21.70 -13.00 14.41
N ARG A 356 -21.50 -14.23 14.90
CA ARG A 356 -20.97 -14.47 16.25
C ARG A 356 -19.47 -14.19 16.35
N SER A 357 -18.71 -14.55 15.33
CA SER A 357 -17.24 -14.51 15.37
C SER A 357 -16.63 -13.20 14.87
N ASN A 358 -17.33 -12.43 14.03
CA ASN A 358 -16.83 -11.20 13.44
C ASN A 358 -17.56 -9.98 14.02
N PRO A 359 -16.89 -9.14 14.84
CA PRO A 359 -17.49 -7.96 15.45
C PRO A 359 -18.05 -6.94 14.46
N ASP A 360 -17.43 -6.77 13.29
CA ASP A 360 -17.87 -5.80 12.28
C ASP A 360 -19.11 -6.31 11.53
N THR A 361 -19.13 -7.61 11.23
CA THR A 361 -20.33 -8.28 10.70
C THR A 361 -21.48 -8.22 11.71
N LYS A 362 -21.18 -8.39 13.00
CA LYS A 362 -22.17 -8.30 14.08
C LYS A 362 -22.79 -6.90 14.17
N ILE A 363 -21.96 -5.85 14.16
CA ILE A 363 -22.43 -4.45 14.18
C ILE A 363 -23.30 -4.15 12.95
N THR A 364 -22.89 -4.64 11.79
CA THR A 364 -23.64 -4.47 10.54
C THR A 364 -24.97 -5.22 10.59
N TYR A 365 -24.98 -6.44 11.11
CA TYR A 365 -26.18 -7.25 11.33
C TYR A 365 -27.16 -6.56 12.30
N GLU A 366 -26.68 -6.07 13.45
CA GLU A 366 -27.52 -5.35 14.42
C GLU A 366 -28.13 -4.07 13.81
N GLY A 367 -27.37 -3.37 12.95
CA GLY A 367 -27.87 -2.25 12.16
C GLY A 367 -28.95 -2.66 11.16
N TYR A 368 -28.76 -3.75 10.43
CA TYR A 368 -29.74 -4.28 9.48
C TYR A 368 -31.01 -4.80 10.15
N VAL A 369 -30.92 -5.44 11.32
CA VAL A 369 -32.10 -5.84 12.10
C VAL A 369 -32.94 -4.62 12.46
N LYS A 370 -32.30 -3.51 12.86
CA LYS A 370 -33.00 -2.27 13.19
C LYS A 370 -33.68 -1.65 11.97
N LEU A 371 -33.00 -1.59 10.83
CA LEU A 371 -33.57 -1.06 9.58
C LEU A 371 -34.71 -1.95 9.06
N ALA A 372 -34.53 -3.27 9.10
CA ALA A 372 -35.58 -4.22 8.73
C ALA A 372 -36.81 -4.11 9.64
N ASP A 373 -36.65 -3.90 10.95
CA ASP A 373 -37.78 -3.67 11.88
C ASP A 373 -38.55 -2.38 11.54
N GLU A 374 -37.86 -1.32 11.11
CA GLU A 374 -38.49 -0.05 10.70
C GLU A 374 -39.22 -0.17 9.36
N ASP A 375 -38.63 -0.85 8.37
CA ASP A 375 -39.10 -0.85 6.98
C ASP A 375 -40.06 -2.00 6.63
N LEU A 376 -39.91 -3.20 7.23
CA LEU A 376 -40.75 -4.35 6.90
C LEU A 376 -42.23 -4.15 7.26
N ARG A 377 -42.56 -3.18 8.12
CA ARG A 377 -43.93 -2.76 8.46
C ARG A 377 -44.71 -2.28 7.24
N TRP A 378 -44.01 -1.83 6.21
CA TRP A 378 -44.58 -1.34 4.96
C TRP A 378 -44.46 -2.35 3.81
N SER A 379 -43.90 -3.53 4.09
CA SER A 379 -43.69 -4.57 3.09
C SER A 379 -45.01 -5.11 2.56
N SER A 380 -45.17 -5.08 1.24
CA SER A 380 -46.30 -5.72 0.53
C SER A 380 -46.12 -7.23 0.35
N THR A 381 -44.96 -7.78 0.73
CA THR A 381 -44.56 -9.18 0.49
C THR A 381 -44.67 -10.08 1.73
N LEU A 382 -44.85 -9.51 2.92
CA LEU A 382 -45.06 -10.27 4.16
C LEU A 382 -46.55 -10.49 4.43
N ASP A 383 -46.89 -11.67 4.96
CA ASP A 383 -48.25 -11.99 5.37
C ASP A 383 -48.74 -11.04 6.48
N LYS A 384 -50.01 -10.66 6.43
CA LYS A 384 -50.63 -9.77 7.43
C LYS A 384 -50.53 -10.32 8.85
N GLU A 385 -50.51 -11.65 9.00
CA GLU A 385 -50.32 -12.33 10.29
C GLU A 385 -48.92 -12.10 10.86
N VAL A 386 -47.87 -12.17 10.02
CA VAL A 386 -46.48 -11.88 10.39
C VAL A 386 -46.32 -10.40 10.79
N LEU A 387 -46.92 -9.48 10.02
CA LEU A 387 -46.89 -8.04 10.32
C LEU A 387 -47.59 -7.66 11.64
N SER A 388 -48.61 -8.42 12.04
CA SER A 388 -49.42 -8.13 13.23
C SER A 388 -48.95 -8.84 14.51
N THR A 389 -47.99 -9.78 14.41
CA THR A 389 -47.54 -10.63 15.51
C THR A 389 -46.08 -10.31 15.88
N PRO A 390 -45.80 -9.62 17.00
CA PRO A 390 -44.45 -9.09 17.29
C PRO A 390 -43.32 -10.14 17.29
N PRO A 391 -43.46 -11.34 17.89
CA PRO A 391 -42.40 -12.36 17.82
C PRO A 391 -42.11 -12.88 16.42
N LEU A 392 -43.14 -12.99 15.56
CA LEU A 392 -42.98 -13.42 14.17
C LEU A 392 -42.34 -12.31 13.32
N TYR A 393 -42.70 -11.06 13.60
CA TYR A 393 -42.14 -9.89 12.95
C TYR A 393 -40.65 -9.70 13.29
N ASP A 394 -40.29 -9.80 14.59
CA ASP A 394 -38.91 -9.70 15.05
C ASP A 394 -38.02 -10.78 14.43
N GLU A 395 -38.56 -11.99 14.28
CA GLU A 395 -37.84 -13.11 13.64
C GLU A 395 -37.70 -12.89 12.13
N ALA A 396 -38.74 -12.40 11.45
CA ALA A 396 -38.67 -12.03 10.04
C ALA A 396 -37.63 -10.94 9.78
N ALA A 397 -37.52 -9.92 10.65
CA ALA A 397 -36.51 -8.88 10.54
C ALA A 397 -35.07 -9.43 10.68
N LYS A 398 -34.86 -10.39 11.60
CA LYS A 398 -33.56 -11.07 11.75
C LYS A 398 -33.21 -11.93 10.55
N GLU A 399 -34.16 -12.69 10.02
CA GLU A 399 -33.92 -13.54 8.85
C GLU A 399 -33.59 -12.71 7.60
N VAL A 400 -34.30 -11.59 7.39
CA VAL A 400 -33.97 -10.61 6.33
C VAL A 400 -32.55 -10.06 6.54
N ALA A 401 -32.20 -9.65 7.75
CA ALA A 401 -30.86 -9.15 8.06
C ALA A 401 -29.75 -10.21 7.85
N LYS A 402 -29.99 -11.48 8.17
CA LYS A 402 -29.05 -12.59 7.84
C LYS A 402 -28.90 -12.75 6.34
N GLY A 403 -29.99 -12.68 5.58
CA GLY A 403 -29.97 -12.68 4.11
C GLY A 403 -29.15 -11.52 3.53
N MET A 404 -29.28 -10.32 4.12
CA MET A 404 -28.50 -9.14 3.74
C MET A 404 -27.01 -9.33 3.99
N ILE A 405 -26.62 -9.87 5.16
CA ILE A 405 -25.22 -10.14 5.47
C ILE A 405 -24.62 -11.18 4.51
N LYS A 406 -25.35 -12.27 4.25
CA LYS A 406 -24.91 -13.31 3.33
C LYS A 406 -24.64 -12.76 1.93
N ARG A 407 -25.57 -11.95 1.40
CA ARG A 407 -25.43 -11.31 0.08
C ARG A 407 -24.38 -10.22 0.05
N LEU A 408 -24.25 -9.44 1.12
CA LEU A 408 -23.19 -8.44 1.27
C LEU A 408 -21.82 -9.10 1.16
N ILE A 409 -21.59 -10.20 1.89
CA ILE A 409 -20.31 -10.92 1.85
C ILE A 409 -20.05 -11.53 0.47
N ALA A 410 -21.07 -12.14 -0.16
CA ALA A 410 -20.97 -12.67 -1.52
C ALA A 410 -20.63 -11.57 -2.54
N TYR A 411 -21.29 -10.41 -2.42
CA TYR A 411 -21.07 -9.24 -3.27
C TYR A 411 -19.70 -8.63 -3.04
N GLU A 412 -19.24 -8.50 -1.80
CA GLU A 412 -17.89 -8.07 -1.50
C GLU A 412 -16.84 -9.01 -2.09
N ASN A 413 -17.06 -10.32 -2.05
CA ASN A 413 -16.18 -11.30 -2.67
C ASN A 413 -16.17 -11.19 -4.20
N LEU A 414 -17.33 -10.98 -4.83
CA LEU A 414 -17.44 -10.67 -6.26
C LEU A 414 -16.68 -9.38 -6.63
N ILE A 415 -16.87 -8.30 -5.86
CA ILE A 415 -16.21 -7.02 -6.09
C ILE A 415 -14.70 -7.16 -5.90
N ARG A 416 -14.23 -7.89 -4.89
CA ARG A 416 -12.81 -8.23 -4.72
C ARG A 416 -12.27 -8.99 -5.93
N GLN A 417 -12.99 -10.00 -6.42
CA GLN A 417 -12.54 -10.79 -7.56
C GLN A 417 -12.52 -9.98 -8.86
N LYS A 418 -13.55 -9.15 -9.10
CA LYS A 418 -13.67 -8.31 -10.30
C LYS A 418 -12.74 -7.09 -10.30
N PHE A 419 -12.51 -6.48 -9.14
CA PHE A 419 -11.86 -5.16 -9.03
C PHE A 419 -10.80 -5.02 -7.92
N ALA A 420 -10.08 -6.09 -7.56
CA ALA A 420 -8.88 -5.97 -6.71
C ALA A 420 -7.61 -6.29 -7.49
N THR A 421 -6.80 -5.29 -7.84
CA THR A 421 -5.58 -5.55 -8.63
C THR A 421 -4.24 -5.21 -7.98
N ALA A 422 -4.13 -4.38 -6.94
CA ALA A 422 -2.84 -3.92 -6.43
C ALA A 422 -2.47 -4.48 -5.05
N ILE A 423 -1.21 -4.86 -4.88
CA ILE A 423 -0.68 -5.35 -3.60
C ILE A 423 -0.31 -4.15 -2.73
N ARG A 424 -0.85 -4.11 -1.49
CA ARG A 424 -0.54 -3.06 -0.52
C ARG A 424 0.76 -3.35 0.21
N LEU A 425 1.79 -2.53 -0.03
CA LEU A 425 3.01 -2.50 0.76
C LEU A 425 2.89 -1.50 1.93
N SER A 426 3.74 -1.64 2.93
CA SER A 426 3.75 -0.83 4.14
C SER A 426 5.15 -0.76 4.74
N ILE A 427 5.55 0.39 5.28
CA ILE A 427 6.77 0.51 6.09
C ILE A 427 6.55 0.18 7.58
N HIS A 428 5.29 -0.03 7.96
CA HIS A 428 4.89 -0.44 9.30
C HIS A 428 4.72 -1.96 9.40
N PRO A 429 5.00 -2.56 10.59
CA PRO A 429 4.72 -3.96 10.85
C PRO A 429 3.27 -4.32 10.50
N SER A 430 3.08 -5.55 10.02
CA SER A 430 1.76 -6.09 9.70
C SER A 430 1.72 -7.58 9.97
N THR A 431 0.52 -8.06 10.28
CA THR A 431 0.16 -9.48 10.32
C THR A 431 0.15 -10.14 8.93
N GLY A 432 0.20 -9.35 7.85
CA GLY A 432 0.12 -9.83 6.47
C GLY A 432 -1.31 -9.98 5.94
N LYS A 433 -2.33 -9.66 6.74
CA LYS A 433 -3.74 -9.81 6.36
C LYS A 433 -4.23 -8.76 5.35
N SER A 434 -3.79 -7.51 5.50
CA SER A 434 -4.26 -6.38 4.68
C SER A 434 -3.13 -5.60 3.99
N LYS A 435 -1.89 -5.73 4.47
CA LYS A 435 -0.71 -5.06 3.92
C LYS A 435 0.54 -5.90 4.15
N ILE A 436 1.57 -5.68 3.33
CA ILE A 436 2.87 -6.35 3.44
C ILE A 436 3.88 -5.37 4.02
N SER A 437 4.44 -5.68 5.17
CA SER A 437 5.49 -4.86 5.79
C SER A 437 6.81 -5.05 5.05
N VAL A 438 7.30 -4.05 4.32
CA VAL A 438 8.59 -4.04 3.61
C VAL A 438 9.54 -3.04 4.28
N PRO A 439 10.56 -3.48 5.03
CA PRO A 439 11.61 -2.60 5.52
C PRO A 439 12.40 -2.00 4.35
N LEU A 440 12.63 -0.68 4.42
CA LEU A 440 13.31 0.07 3.36
C LEU A 440 14.79 0.34 3.63
N LEU A 441 15.29 0.06 4.83
CA LEU A 441 16.71 0.21 5.19
C LEU A 441 17.30 -1.13 5.62
N PRO A 442 18.62 -1.32 5.50
CA PRO A 442 19.29 -2.49 6.06
C PRO A 442 19.10 -2.49 7.59
N HIS A 443 18.64 -3.61 8.16
CA HIS A 443 18.38 -3.71 9.59
C HIS A 443 19.18 -4.86 10.20
N ASP A 444 20.00 -4.55 11.21
CA ASP A 444 20.10 -5.42 12.38
C ASP A 444 18.82 -5.20 13.20
N THR A 445 18.19 -6.32 13.56
CA THR A 445 16.92 -6.59 14.25
C THR A 445 16.40 -5.61 15.33
N LYS A 446 17.15 -4.59 15.73
CA LYS A 446 16.85 -3.71 16.88
C LYS A 446 16.35 -2.30 16.53
N SER A 447 16.55 -1.80 15.30
CA SER A 447 16.14 -0.44 14.90
C SER A 447 15.29 -0.43 13.63
N ARG A 448 13.95 -0.44 13.79
CA ARG A 448 12.97 -0.30 12.70
C ARG A 448 12.82 1.18 12.29
N GLY A 449 13.85 1.74 11.67
CA GLY A 449 13.86 3.13 11.18
C GLY A 449 13.40 3.24 9.71
N THR A 450 12.73 4.34 9.37
CA THR A 450 12.51 4.75 7.98
C THR A 450 13.59 5.76 7.58
N PRO A 451 13.89 5.92 6.27
CA PRO A 451 14.96 6.84 5.83
C PRO A 451 14.70 8.29 6.25
N TRP A 452 13.45 8.73 6.25
CA TRP A 452 13.10 10.08 6.67
C TRP A 452 13.18 10.33 8.19
N HIS A 453 13.38 9.29 8.99
CA HIS A 453 13.56 9.36 10.44
C HIS A 453 14.99 8.98 10.88
N SER A 454 15.92 8.78 9.94
CA SER A 454 17.27 8.27 10.20
C SER A 454 18.32 8.97 9.34
N SER A 455 19.57 8.83 9.76
CA SER A 455 20.79 9.06 8.97
C SER A 455 21.49 7.72 8.78
N ILE A 456 22.34 7.61 7.76
CA ILE A 456 23.09 6.39 7.46
C ILE A 456 24.55 6.53 7.90
N VAL A 457 25.12 5.45 8.45
CA VAL A 457 26.56 5.27 8.56
C VAL A 457 27.02 4.06 7.75
N VAL A 458 28.08 4.22 6.96
CA VAL A 458 28.77 3.13 6.27
C VAL A 458 30.07 2.81 7.01
N LEU A 459 30.23 1.55 7.40
CA LEU A 459 31.43 1.06 8.05
C LEU A 459 32.44 0.48 7.04
N ALA A 460 33.71 0.47 7.43
CA ALA A 460 34.80 -0.06 6.62
C ALA A 460 34.64 -1.57 6.36
N ASN A 461 33.95 -2.29 7.25
CA ASN A 461 33.64 -3.72 7.10
C ASN A 461 32.48 -4.00 6.12
N GLY A 462 31.93 -2.99 5.45
CA GLY A 462 30.81 -3.12 4.51
C GLY A 462 29.42 -3.01 5.14
N GLU A 463 29.31 -2.88 6.46
CA GLU A 463 28.02 -2.75 7.13
C GLU A 463 27.44 -1.34 6.94
N ILE A 464 26.20 -1.28 6.43
CA ILE A 464 25.41 -0.05 6.32
C ILE A 464 24.38 -0.02 7.44
N ARG A 465 24.46 0.97 8.33
CA ARG A 465 23.60 1.05 9.51
C ARG A 465 22.76 2.33 9.54
N PRO A 466 21.44 2.22 9.72
CA PRO A 466 20.59 3.37 10.01
C PRO A 466 20.61 3.73 11.49
N GLY A 467 20.59 5.02 11.80
CA GLY A 467 20.48 5.53 13.17
C GLY A 467 20.29 7.04 13.21
N HIS A 468 20.53 7.65 14.36
CA HIS A 468 20.35 9.10 14.52
C HIS A 468 21.67 9.84 14.31
N SER A 469 21.66 10.97 13.60
CA SER A 469 22.87 11.75 13.29
C SER A 469 23.73 12.06 14.51
N LYS A 470 23.12 12.35 15.68
CA LYS A 470 23.86 12.64 16.91
C LYS A 470 24.73 11.47 17.38
N GLU A 471 24.32 10.23 17.11
CA GLU A 471 25.10 9.04 17.48
C GLU A 471 26.37 8.89 16.63
N TYR A 472 26.43 9.60 15.49
CA TYR A 472 27.47 9.45 14.47
C TYR A 472 28.41 10.65 14.34
N ARG A 473 27.94 11.88 14.57
CA ARG A 473 28.70 13.12 14.30
C ARG A 473 30.09 13.19 14.91
N GLU A 474 30.29 12.62 16.09
CA GLU A 474 31.58 12.65 16.78
C GLU A 474 32.49 11.48 16.40
N LYS A 475 31.91 10.39 15.88
CA LYS A 475 32.60 9.11 15.67
C LYS A 475 33.02 8.89 14.21
N TYR A 476 32.28 9.47 13.28
CA TYR A 476 32.36 9.17 11.86
C TYR A 476 32.55 10.46 11.06
N GLU A 477 33.16 10.36 9.88
CA GLU A 477 33.25 11.51 8.96
C GLU A 477 31.92 11.72 8.24
N LEU A 478 31.57 12.99 7.99
CA LEU A 478 30.39 13.35 7.21
C LEU A 478 30.77 13.45 5.74
N ILE A 479 30.18 12.61 4.90
CA ILE A 479 30.34 12.65 3.46
C ILE A 479 29.30 13.60 2.87
N GLN A 480 29.74 14.43 1.93
CA GLN A 480 28.89 15.35 1.20
C GLN A 480 28.73 14.91 -0.26
N LYS A 481 27.54 15.09 -0.82
CA LYS A 481 27.23 14.88 -2.24
C LYS A 481 26.63 16.18 -2.77
N HIS A 482 27.18 16.71 -3.88
CA HIS A 482 26.82 18.02 -4.43
C HIS A 482 26.85 19.18 -3.40
N GLY A 483 27.84 19.16 -2.50
CA GLY A 483 28.00 20.18 -1.44
C GLY A 483 26.99 20.10 -0.30
N LYS A 484 26.20 19.02 -0.22
CA LYS A 484 25.20 18.80 0.84
C LYS A 484 25.57 17.58 1.70
N PRO A 485 25.33 17.61 3.02
CA PRO A 485 25.46 16.43 3.89
C PRO A 485 24.67 15.23 3.35
N TYR A 486 25.31 14.06 3.22
CA TYR A 486 24.70 12.90 2.57
C TYR A 486 24.68 11.61 3.40
N TYR A 487 25.77 11.29 4.11
CA TYR A 487 25.81 10.17 5.06
C TYR A 487 27.08 10.25 5.91
N PHE A 488 27.19 9.40 6.93
CA PHE A 488 28.40 9.22 7.71
C PHE A 488 29.21 8.03 7.22
N ARG A 489 30.54 8.10 7.30
CA ARG A 489 31.42 6.99 6.97
C ARG A 489 32.46 6.75 8.06
N GLU A 490 32.83 5.50 8.27
CA GLU A 490 34.00 5.16 9.09
C GLU A 490 35.28 5.69 8.45
N LYS A 491 36.05 6.46 9.22
CA LYS A 491 37.35 6.97 8.78
C LYS A 491 38.30 5.80 8.59
N ASN A 492 38.61 5.48 7.34
CA ASN A 492 39.48 4.36 7.00
C ASN A 492 40.16 4.62 5.65
N GLN A 493 41.47 4.35 5.57
CA GLN A 493 42.28 4.56 4.37
C GLN A 493 41.81 3.73 3.16
N ILE A 494 41.04 2.67 3.40
CA ILE A 494 40.45 1.86 2.34
C ILE A 494 39.55 2.67 1.40
N PHE A 495 38.98 3.78 1.88
CA PHE A 495 38.12 4.66 1.11
C PHE A 495 38.85 5.82 0.41
N GLU A 496 40.16 5.97 0.63
CA GLU A 496 40.99 7.05 0.07
C GLU A 496 41.66 6.56 -1.22
N LEU A 497 40.96 6.65 -2.36
CA LEU A 497 41.51 6.26 -3.67
C LEU A 497 42.22 7.46 -4.33
N GLU A 498 43.39 7.23 -4.93
CA GLU A 498 44.14 8.26 -5.68
C GLU A 498 43.72 8.29 -7.16
N VAL A 499 42.91 7.32 -7.58
CA VAL A 499 42.35 7.17 -8.92
C VAL A 499 40.95 7.78 -9.06
N PRO A 500 40.52 8.17 -10.28
CA PRO A 500 39.20 8.74 -10.54
C PRO A 500 38.07 7.67 -10.47
N ILE A 501 37.88 7.10 -9.29
CA ILE A 501 36.79 6.19 -8.94
C ILE A 501 35.99 6.81 -7.79
N GLU A 502 34.71 7.00 -8.03
CA GLU A 502 33.74 7.33 -6.99
C GLU A 502 33.20 6.05 -6.34
N ILE A 503 33.11 6.07 -5.01
CA ILE A 503 32.49 5.02 -4.21
C ILE A 503 31.07 5.44 -3.86
N ASP A 504 30.11 4.59 -4.21
CA ASP A 504 28.68 4.76 -3.94
C ASP A 504 28.09 3.43 -3.44
N TYR A 505 26.80 3.37 -3.06
CA TYR A 505 26.25 2.20 -2.37
C TYR A 505 24.91 1.75 -2.91
N GLU A 506 24.67 0.43 -2.84
CA GLU A 506 23.35 -0.20 -3.02
C GLU A 506 22.84 -0.73 -1.68
N TYR A 507 21.58 -1.16 -1.64
CA TYR A 507 20.93 -1.66 -0.42
C TYR A 507 21.76 -2.72 0.34
N GLU A 508 22.44 -3.62 -0.37
CA GLU A 508 23.40 -4.59 0.21
C GLU A 508 24.74 -4.62 -0.56
N GLY A 509 25.16 -3.49 -1.15
CA GLY A 509 26.25 -3.51 -2.12
C GLY A 509 27.06 -2.23 -2.23
N LEU A 510 28.13 -2.35 -2.99
CA LEU A 510 29.07 -1.29 -3.33
C LEU A 510 28.92 -0.97 -4.82
N ILE A 511 28.92 0.31 -5.16
CA ILE A 511 29.06 0.78 -6.53
C ILE A 511 30.43 1.45 -6.65
N LEU A 512 31.21 1.00 -7.62
CA LEU A 512 32.45 1.64 -8.03
C LEU A 512 32.21 2.30 -9.38
N LYS A 513 32.32 3.63 -9.45
CA LYS A 513 32.04 4.39 -10.66
C LYS A 513 33.30 5.07 -11.17
N LYS A 514 33.77 4.69 -12.35
CA LYS A 514 34.83 5.40 -13.06
C LYS A 514 34.32 6.79 -13.47
N THR A 515 35.03 7.85 -13.09
CA THR A 515 34.63 9.24 -13.38
C THR A 515 35.39 9.87 -14.54
N THR A 516 36.31 9.13 -15.16
CA THR A 516 37.07 9.55 -16.34
C THR A 516 36.71 8.70 -17.57
N SER A 517 36.79 9.31 -18.75
CA SER A 517 36.72 8.59 -20.04
C SER A 517 38.02 7.89 -20.41
N GLU A 518 39.15 8.30 -19.81
CA GLU A 518 40.48 7.74 -20.12
C GLU A 518 40.65 6.32 -19.56
N PRO A 519 41.49 5.46 -20.17
CA PRO A 519 41.85 4.17 -19.61
C PRO A 519 42.38 4.30 -18.18
N LEU A 520 41.94 3.40 -17.29
CA LEU A 520 42.31 3.46 -15.88
C LEU A 520 43.50 2.53 -15.60
N ILE A 521 44.63 3.09 -15.17
CA ILE A 521 45.76 2.31 -14.66
C ILE A 521 45.77 2.44 -13.14
N LEU A 522 45.45 1.34 -12.45
CA LEU A 522 45.49 1.29 -11.00
C LEU A 522 46.95 1.21 -10.52
N ASN A 523 47.30 2.04 -9.54
CA ASN A 523 48.52 1.80 -8.76
C ASN A 523 48.27 0.62 -7.81
N LYS A 524 49.36 -0.07 -7.40
CA LYS A 524 49.27 -1.25 -6.53
C LYS A 524 48.50 -1.00 -5.22
N ARG A 525 48.60 0.20 -4.66
CA ARG A 525 47.96 0.57 -3.40
C ARG A 525 46.43 0.65 -3.55
N ASP A 526 45.95 1.26 -4.63
CA ASP A 526 44.52 1.36 -4.90
C ASP A 526 43.94 0.04 -5.40
N GLU A 527 44.73 -0.79 -6.09
CA GLU A 527 44.35 -2.17 -6.42
C GLU A 527 44.09 -2.99 -5.15
N GLU A 528 45.00 -2.95 -4.18
CA GLU A 528 44.85 -3.63 -2.88
C GLU A 528 43.62 -3.13 -2.11
N LYS A 529 43.40 -1.80 -2.06
CA LYS A 529 42.21 -1.20 -1.40
C LYS A 529 40.90 -1.63 -2.08
N LEU A 530 40.85 -1.62 -3.40
CA LEU A 530 39.66 -2.01 -4.17
C LEU A 530 39.37 -3.49 -3.98
N ALA A 531 40.39 -4.36 -4.03
CA ALA A 531 40.24 -5.78 -3.73
C ALA A 531 39.67 -6.00 -2.31
N GLU A 532 40.19 -5.27 -1.33
CA GLU A 532 39.71 -5.36 0.05
C GLU A 532 38.26 -4.85 0.19
N LEU A 533 37.88 -3.76 -0.48
CA LEU A 533 36.49 -3.29 -0.53
C LEU A 533 35.59 -4.35 -1.14
N ILE A 534 35.99 -4.93 -2.27
CA ILE A 534 35.19 -5.92 -2.99
C ILE A 534 34.90 -7.14 -2.11
N LEU A 535 35.86 -7.57 -1.30
CA LEU A 535 35.70 -8.71 -0.38
C LEU A 535 34.80 -8.42 0.83
N ARG A 536 34.60 -7.14 1.18
CA ARG A 536 33.84 -6.74 2.38
C ARG A 536 32.36 -6.47 2.11
N PHE A 537 31.97 -6.23 0.85
CA PHE A 537 30.57 -6.02 0.48
C PHE A 537 29.98 -7.29 -0.15
N ARG A 538 28.69 -7.56 0.08
CA ARG A 538 28.02 -8.75 -0.47
C ARG A 538 27.92 -8.74 -2.00
N SER A 539 27.85 -7.55 -2.58
CA SER A 539 27.76 -7.35 -4.02
C SER A 539 28.53 -6.10 -4.41
N VAL A 540 29.12 -6.12 -5.61
CA VAL A 540 29.84 -4.99 -6.18
C VAL A 540 29.39 -4.78 -7.62
N ARG A 541 29.06 -3.54 -7.96
CA ARG A 541 28.79 -3.13 -9.34
C ARG A 541 29.84 -2.12 -9.79
N ALA A 542 30.56 -2.45 -10.84
CA ALA A 542 31.50 -1.55 -11.50
C ALA A 542 30.78 -0.84 -12.66
N LEU A 543 30.80 0.49 -12.68
CA LEU A 543 30.18 1.33 -13.71
C LEU A 543 31.26 2.14 -14.46
N GLY A 544 31.20 2.12 -15.80
CA GLY A 544 32.14 2.82 -16.66
C GLY A 544 33.46 2.10 -16.90
N PHE A 545 33.57 0.82 -16.50
CA PHE A 545 34.73 -0.04 -16.78
C PHE A 545 34.46 -0.90 -18.01
N ASP A 546 35.44 -1.10 -18.88
CA ASP A 546 35.34 -2.02 -20.00
C ASP A 546 35.70 -3.45 -19.53
N VAL A 547 34.96 -4.45 -20.00
CA VAL A 547 35.13 -5.86 -19.60
C VAL A 547 36.49 -6.39 -20.08
N SER A 548 37.07 -5.80 -21.13
CA SER A 548 38.42 -6.13 -21.62
C SER A 548 39.58 -5.60 -20.75
N GLU A 549 39.29 -4.75 -19.75
CA GLU A 549 40.30 -4.20 -18.82
C GLU A 549 40.42 -5.01 -17.52
N ILE A 550 39.58 -6.03 -17.31
CA ILE A 550 39.56 -6.86 -16.10
C ILE A 550 40.29 -8.18 -16.37
N ASN A 551 41.62 -8.15 -16.40
CA ASN A 551 42.42 -9.36 -16.30
C ASN A 551 42.49 -9.79 -14.83
N PHE A 552 41.65 -10.74 -14.42
CA PHE A 552 41.92 -11.52 -13.21
C PHE A 552 43.05 -12.51 -13.53
N THR A 553 44.28 -12.17 -13.19
CA THR A 553 45.38 -13.14 -13.04
C THR A 553 45.50 -13.57 -11.59
#